data_AF-X1N3B1-F1
#
_entry.id   AF-X1N3B1-F1
#
_cell.length_a   1.000
_cell.length_b   1.000
_cell.length_c   1.000
_cell.angle_alpha   90.00
_cell.angle_beta   90.00
_cell.angle_gamma   90.00
#
_symmetry.space_group_name_H-M   'P 1'
#
loop_
_entity.id
_entity.type
_entity.pdbx_description
1 polymer ?
#
loop_
_entity_poly.entity_id
_entity_poly.type
_entity_poly.pdbx_seq_one_letter_code
_entity_poly.pdbx_strand_id
1 'polypeptide(L)' 'MYLGAASPIPHLGLGTCWIGWFNEGAVKSVLNIPQHKKIDILIALGYYDREKLGSEHGREPMDKIASFNSY' A
#
# COMPACT_ATOMS: atom_id res chain seq x y z
N MET A 1 -2.56 -11.95 7.52
CA MET A 1 -2.93 -11.10 6.38
C MET A 1 -2.96 -9.66 6.89
N TYR A 2 -1.84 -8.95 6.83
CA TYR A 2 -1.85 -7.52 7.19
C TYR A 2 -2.35 -6.77 5.95
N LEU A 3 -3.64 -6.45 5.89
CA LEU A 3 -4.12 -5.41 4.99
C LEU A 3 -3.52 -4.09 5.48
N GLY A 4 -2.70 -3.43 4.66
CA GLY A 4 -2.47 -1.99 4.86
C GLY A 4 -3.81 -1.25 4.77
N ALA A 5 -3.98 -0.13 5.47
CA ALA A 5 -5.23 0.61 5.31
C ALA A 5 -5.38 1.09 3.87
N ALA A 6 -6.62 1.07 3.39
CA ALA A 6 -6.96 1.65 2.11
C ALA A 6 -6.62 3.15 2.13
N SER A 7 -5.73 3.57 1.24
CA SER A 7 -5.44 4.97 0.96
C SER A 7 -6.47 5.50 -0.05
N PRO A 8 -7.41 6.37 0.36
CA PRO A 8 -8.45 6.88 -0.52
C PRO A 8 -7.91 7.91 -1.52
N ILE A 9 -8.47 7.90 -2.72
CA ILE A 9 -8.28 8.86 -3.81
C ILE A 9 -9.65 9.56 -4.03
N PRO A 10 -9.96 10.62 -3.25
CA PRO A 10 -11.33 11.10 -3.08
C PRO A 10 -12.01 11.55 -4.37
N HIS A 11 -11.25 12.19 -5.26
CA HIS A 11 -11.76 12.78 -6.51
C HIS A 11 -12.21 11.74 -7.54
N LEU A 12 -11.71 10.50 -7.42
CA LEU A 12 -12.05 9.39 -8.32
C LEU A 12 -13.00 8.37 -7.66
N GLY A 13 -13.25 8.49 -6.36
CA GLY A 13 -13.98 7.48 -5.59
C GLY A 13 -13.22 6.15 -5.42
N LEU A 14 -11.92 6.12 -5.75
CA LEU A 14 -11.08 4.93 -5.71
C LEU A 14 -10.23 4.90 -4.45
N GLY A 15 -9.85 3.70 -4.02
CA GLY A 15 -8.94 3.45 -2.90
C GLY A 15 -7.85 2.50 -3.35
N THR A 16 -6.70 2.61 -2.70
CA THR A 16 -5.55 1.74 -2.95
C THR A 16 -5.09 1.07 -1.68
N CYS A 17 -4.61 -0.17 -1.77
CA CYS A 17 -3.99 -0.87 -0.65
C CYS A 17 -2.61 -1.37 -1.07
N TRP A 18 -1.59 -1.03 -0.29
CA TRP A 18 -0.26 -1.60 -0.44
C TRP A 18 -0.22 -2.97 0.24
N ILE A 19 0.09 -4.01 -0.55
CA ILE A 19 0.25 -5.38 -0.11
C ILE A 19 1.75 -5.71 -0.15
N GLY A 20 2.40 -5.60 1.01
CA GLY A 20 3.81 -5.95 1.19
C GLY A 20 4.06 -7.42 1.54
N TRP A 21 3.02 -8.15 1.98
CA TRP A 21 3.12 -9.57 2.31
C TRP A 21 2.22 -10.39 1.39
N PHE A 22 2.84 -11.07 0.42
CA PHE A 22 2.16 -11.91 -0.57
C PHE A 22 3.07 -13.07 -1.02
N ASN A 23 2.48 -14.10 -1.65
CA ASN A 23 3.25 -15.19 -2.26
C ASN A 23 3.77 -14.74 -3.63
N GLU A 24 5.02 -14.29 -3.68
CA GLU A 24 5.66 -13.81 -4.91
C GLU A 24 5.70 -14.88 -6.00
N GLY A 25 5.95 -16.14 -5.66
CA GLY A 25 5.98 -17.25 -6.61
C GLY A 25 4.62 -17.47 -7.29
N ALA A 26 3.54 -17.46 -6.51
CA ALA A 26 2.18 -17.59 -7.04
C ALA A 26 1.81 -16.40 -7.95
N VAL A 27 2.15 -15.17 -7.54
CA VAL A 27 1.92 -13.98 -8.37
C VAL A 27 2.70 -14.06 -9.69
N LYS A 28 3.96 -14.51 -9.64
CA LYS A 28 4.78 -14.71 -10.83
C LYS A 28 4.16 -15.71 -11.80
N SER A 29 3.64 -16.82 -11.29
CA SER A 29 2.96 -17.83 -12.11
C SER A 29 1.68 -17.29 -12.74
N VAL A 30 0.83 -16.59 -11.97
CA VAL A 30 -0.45 -16.07 -12.47
C VAL A 30 -0.26 -14.96 -13.51
N LEU A 31 0.71 -14.07 -13.30
CA LEU A 31 0.97 -12.92 -14.17
C LEU A 31 2.05 -13.17 -15.24
N ASN A 32 2.53 -14.42 -15.36
CA ASN A 32 3.62 -14.80 -16.27
C ASN A 32 4.89 -13.93 -16.13
N ILE A 33 5.27 -13.62 -14.89
CA ILE A 33 6.47 -12.85 -14.59
C ILE A 33 7.68 -13.80 -14.52
N PRO A 34 8.79 -13.52 -15.22
CA PRO A 34 10.01 -14.33 -15.12
C PRO A 34 10.52 -14.47 -13.69
N GLN A 35 11.00 -15.66 -13.32
CA GLN A 35 11.38 -15.97 -11.93
C GLN A 35 12.50 -15.08 -11.37
N HIS A 36 13.41 -14.62 -12.23
CA HIS A 36 14.53 -13.76 -11.87
C HIS A 36 14.14 -12.29 -11.61
N LYS A 37 12.91 -11.88 -11.95
CA LYS A 37 12.43 -10.53 -11.65
C LYS A 37 11.89 -10.47 -10.23
N LYS A 38 12.22 -9.42 -9.50
CA LYS A 38 11.69 -9.16 -8.16
C LYS A 38 10.37 -8.40 -8.25
N ILE A 39 9.40 -8.75 -7.41
CA ILE A 39 8.19 -7.96 -7.20
C ILE A 39 8.33 -7.22 -5.87
N ASP A 40 8.52 -5.90 -5.90
CA ASP A 40 8.69 -5.12 -4.67
C ASP A 40 7.39 -4.97 -3.90
N ILE A 41 6.31 -4.66 -4.60
CA ILE A 41 5.01 -4.34 -4.02
C ILE A 41 3.88 -4.81 -4.93
N LEU A 42 2.74 -5.16 -4.32
CA LEU A 42 1.48 -5.34 -5.03
C LEU A 42 0.48 -4.27 -4.56
N ILE A 43 -0.20 -3.61 -5.50
CA ILE A 43 -1.20 -2.58 -5.19
C ILE A 43 -2.57 -3.09 -5.64
N ALA A 44 -3.51 -3.17 -4.70
CA ALA A 44 -4.93 -3.31 -5.02
C ALA A 44 -5.52 -1.93 -5.31
N LEU A 45 -6.36 -1.83 -6.34
CA LEU A 45 -7.06 -0.60 -6.74
C LEU A 45 -8.53 -0.93 -6.97
N GLY A 46 -9.44 -0.12 -6.42
CA GLY A 46 -10.86 -0.28 -6.67
C GLY A 46 -11.72 0.75 -5.94
N TYR A 47 -13.03 0.73 -6.20
CA TYR A 47 -13.99 1.49 -5.41
C TYR A 47 -14.08 0.89 -4.01
N TYR A 48 -14.14 1.75 -2.99
CA TYR A 48 -14.17 1.35 -1.58
C TYR A 48 -15.45 1.84 -0.92
N ASP A 49 -15.85 1.12 0.12
CA ASP A 49 -16.97 1.50 0.98
C ASP A 49 -16.51 2.60 1.95
N ARG A 50 -17.07 3.81 1.80
CA ARG A 50 -16.72 4.97 2.62
C ARG A 50 -17.10 4.80 4.08
N GLU A 51 -18.14 4.01 4.38
CA GLU A 51 -18.59 3.75 5.74
C GLU A 51 -17.64 2.81 6.50
N LYS A 52 -16.82 2.05 5.76
CA LYS A 52 -15.84 1.11 6.30
C LYS A 52 -14.43 1.68 6.36
N LEU A 53 -14.23 2.98 6.08
CA LEU A 53 -12.93 3.59 6.29
C LEU A 53 -12.63 3.62 7.78
N GLY A 54 -11.54 2.95 8.17
CA GLY A 54 -10.98 3.07 9.50
C GLY A 54 -10.48 4.49 9.75
N SER A 55 -10.16 4.78 11.00
CA SER A 55 -9.45 6.01 11.36
C SER A 55 -8.15 6.13 10.57
N GLU A 56 -7.78 7.36 10.23
CA GLU A 56 -6.49 7.62 9.61
C GLU A 56 -5.35 7.02 10.44
N HIS A 57 -4.33 6.52 9.76
CA HIS A 57 -3.12 6.07 10.42
C HIS A 57 -2.49 7.25 11.16
N GLY A 58 -2.26 7.08 12.47
CA GLY A 58 -1.41 7.98 13.23
C GLY A 58 -0.03 8.04 12.57
N ARG A 59 0.34 9.22 12.07
CA ARG A 59 1.69 9.50 11.59
C ARG A 59 2.49 10.08 12.75
N GLU A 60 3.77 9.72 12.84
CA GLU A 60 4.67 10.42 13.76
C GLU A 60 4.70 11.92 13.39
N PRO A 61 4.74 12.82 14.38
CA PRO A 61 4.90 14.25 14.15
C PRO A 61 6.13 14.55 13.28
N MET A 62 6.02 15.56 12.41
CA MET A 62 7.06 15.89 11.42
C MET A 62 8.40 16.21 12.09
N ASP A 63 8.35 16.91 13.22
CA ASP A 63 9.50 17.29 14.04
C ASP A 63 10.30 16.11 14.59
N LYS A 64 9.72 14.90 14.62
CA LYS A 64 10.43 13.67 15.00
C LYS A 64 11.07 12.92 13.83
N ILE A 65 10.66 13.20 12.59
CA ILE A 65 11.09 12.46 11.39
C ILE A 65 11.85 13.33 10.38
N ALA A 66 11.82 14.65 10.53
CA ALA A 66 12.50 15.60 9.66
C ALA A 66 13.59 16.35 10.44
N SER A 67 14.81 16.37 9.89
CA SER A 67 15.93 17.15 10.40
C SER A 67 16.45 18.09 9.31
N PHE A 68 16.90 19.29 9.69
CA PHE A 68 17.45 20.28 8.78
C PHE A 68 18.93 20.49 9.09
N ASN A 69 19.76 20.54 8.05
CA ASN A 69 21.22 20.77 8.11
C ASN A 69 22.06 19.66 8.75
N SER A 70 21.49 18.83 9.63
CA SER A 70 22.15 17.66 10.22
C SER A 70 21.12 16.60 10.61
N TYR A 71 21.52 15.33 10.63
CA TYR A 71 20.72 14.21 11.16
C TYR A 71 21.02 13.99 12.63
#